data_AF-A0AAJ6FVW5-F1
#
_entry.id   AF-A0AAJ6FVW5-F1
#
_cell.length_a   1.000
_cell.length_b   1.000
_cell.length_c   1.000
_cell.angle_alpha   90.00
_cell.angle_beta   90.00
_cell.angle_gamma   90.00
#
_symmetry.space_group_name_H-M   'P 1'
#
loop_
_entity.id
_entity.type
_entity.pdbx_description
1 polymer ?
#
loop_
_entity_poly.entity_id
_entity_poly.type
_entity_poly.pdbx_seq_one_letter_code
_entity_poly.pdbx_strand_id
1 'polypeptide(L)'
;MKNSDIATIKAMLHSRTRIWINVDYLESGEPAHQEFFLMLSGDRYNLGLDRYLEKYEDAVDLYSLHLRMSFDELTAAVDYAVQHLGIQKSDLLRARKVTYDLRPGWP
;
A
#
# COMPACT_ATOMS: atom_id res chain seq x y z
N MET A 1 10.42 -2.64 13.39
CA MET A 1 11.19 -2.25 12.19
C MET A 1 12.47 -1.53 12.63
N LYS A 2 13.54 -1.43 11.84
CA LYS A 2 14.75 -0.71 12.30
C LYS A 2 14.57 0.80 12.14
N ASN A 3 15.21 1.60 13.00
CA ASN A 3 15.15 3.07 12.90
C ASN A 3 15.68 3.60 11.55
N SER A 4 16.65 2.91 10.94
CA SER A 4 17.17 3.21 9.61
C SER A 4 16.10 3.09 8.51
N ASP A 5 15.17 2.15 8.66
CA ASP A 5 14.13 1.88 7.67
C ASP A 5 13.08 3.00 7.72
N ILE A 6 12.65 3.38 8.93
CA ILE A 6 11.74 4.52 9.15
C ILE A 6 12.34 5.81 8.60
N ALA A 7 13.63 6.07 8.85
CA ALA A 7 14.31 7.24 8.32
C ALA A 7 14.33 7.25 6.78
N THR A 8 14.55 6.09 6.15
CA THR A 8 14.50 5.93 4.69
C THR A 8 13.10 6.23 4.15
N ILE A 9 12.06 5.63 4.73
CA ILE A 9 10.66 5.87 4.33
C ILE A 9 10.30 7.34 4.50
N LYS A 10 10.71 7.97 5.61
CA LYS A 10 10.52 9.40 5.84
C LYS A 10 11.16 10.24 4.74
N ALA A 11 12.43 9.99 4.43
CA ALA A 11 13.14 10.69 3.36
C ALA A 11 12.47 10.50 1.99
N MET A 12 11.95 9.29 1.71
CA MET A 12 11.17 9.03 0.51
C MET A 12 9.90 9.87 0.46
N LEU A 13 9.11 9.93 1.52
CA LEU A 13 7.87 10.72 1.57
C LEU A 13 8.10 12.23 1.44
N HIS A 14 9.22 12.74 1.96
CA HIS A 14 9.60 14.14 1.79
C HIS A 14 10.10 14.45 0.36
N SER A 15 10.71 13.48 -0.33
CA SER A 15 11.20 13.65 -1.71
C SER A 15 10.15 13.36 -2.78
N ARG A 16 9.20 12.48 -2.47
CA ARG A 16 8.10 12.02 -3.32
C ARG A 16 6.89 12.01 -2.41
N THR A 17 5.95 12.93 -2.63
CA THR A 17 4.81 13.18 -1.74
C THR A 17 3.98 11.94 -1.37
N ARG A 18 4.15 10.82 -2.09
CA ARG A 18 3.57 9.51 -1.79
C ARG A 18 4.50 8.34 -2.13
N ILE A 19 4.33 7.26 -1.40
CA ILE A 19 4.72 5.88 -1.72
C ILE A 19 3.48 5.17 -2.26
N TRP A 20 3.64 4.43 -3.36
CA TRP A 20 2.55 3.72 -4.03
C TRP A 20 3.01 2.32 -4.43
N ILE A 21 2.22 1.30 -4.11
CA ILE A 21 2.52 -0.12 -4.32
C ILE A 21 1.28 -0.77 -4.97
N ASN A 22 1.46 -1.37 -6.14
CA ASN A 22 0.39 -2.07 -6.86
C ASN A 22 0.71 -3.55 -6.98
N VAL A 23 -0.31 -4.37 -6.74
CA VAL A 23 -0.21 -5.82 -6.89
C VAL A 23 -1.35 -6.25 -7.77
N ASP A 24 -1.00 -6.90 -8.88
CA ASP A 24 -1.95 -7.52 -9.78
C ASP A 24 -1.99 -9.01 -9.46
N TYR A 25 -3.18 -9.59 -9.36
CA TYR A 25 -3.35 -11.00 -9.03
C TYR A 25 -4.63 -11.57 -9.64
N LEU A 26 -4.83 -12.89 -9.54
CA LEU A 26 -6.10 -13.52 -9.89
C LEU A 26 -6.90 -13.86 -8.64
N GLU A 27 -8.14 -13.39 -8.57
CA GLU A 27 -9.13 -13.76 -7.56
C GLU A 27 -10.20 -14.62 -8.23
N SER A 28 -10.27 -15.91 -7.87
CA SER A 28 -11.22 -16.87 -8.48
C SER A 28 -11.15 -16.95 -10.01
N GLY A 29 -9.97 -16.70 -10.59
CA GLY A 29 -9.74 -16.71 -12.04
C GLY A 29 -9.99 -15.37 -12.74
N GLU A 30 -10.40 -14.34 -12.02
CA GLU A 30 -10.58 -12.99 -12.55
C GLU A 30 -9.39 -12.08 -12.20
N PRO A 31 -8.97 -11.18 -13.10
CA PRO A 31 -7.97 -10.15 -12.78
C PRO A 31 -8.43 -9.25 -11.64
N ALA A 32 -7.54 -9.04 -10.67
CA ALA A 32 -7.76 -8.23 -9.50
C ALA A 32 -6.54 -7.35 -9.21
N HIS A 33 -6.79 -6.20 -8.60
CA HIS A 33 -5.78 -5.24 -8.20
C HIS A 33 -5.84 -5.02 -6.69
N GLN A 34 -4.67 -4.86 -6.10
CA GLN A 34 -4.49 -4.29 -4.77
C GLN A 34 -3.60 -3.06 -4.89
N GLU A 35 -4.13 -1.91 -4.49
CA GLU A 35 -3.42 -0.65 -4.51
C GLU A 35 -3.22 -0.11 -3.10
N PHE A 36 -1.98 0.03 -2.69
CA PHE A 36 -1.60 0.63 -1.43
C PHE A 36 -0.92 1.97 -1.66
N PHE A 37 -1.25 2.96 -0.83
CA PHE A 37 -0.47 4.18 -0.74
C PHE A 37 -0.17 4.57 0.70
N LEU A 38 0.96 5.26 0.87
CA LEU A 38 1.34 5.99 2.06
C LEU A 38 1.81 7.37 1.64
N MET A 39 1.22 8.43 2.17
CA MET A 39 1.57 9.80 1.82
C MET A 39 1.62 10.71 3.04
N LEU A 40 2.43 11.76 2.96
CA LEU A 40 2.43 12.85 3.93
C LEU A 40 1.53 13.96 3.40
N SER A 41 0.48 14.31 4.14
CA SER A 41 -0.41 15.43 3.82
C SER A 41 -0.55 16.34 5.02
N GLY A 42 -0.03 17.57 4.91
CA GLY A 42 0.22 18.43 6.08
C GLY A 42 1.16 17.72 7.06
N ASP A 43 0.74 17.64 8.32
CA ASP A 43 1.50 17.00 9.40
C ASP A 43 1.08 15.55 9.67
N ARG A 44 0.26 14.95 8.78
CA ARG A 44 -0.30 13.60 8.99
C ARG A 44 0.13 12.62 7.91
N TYR A 45 0.36 11.38 8.34
CA TYR A 45 0.62 10.25 7.48
C TYR A 45 -0.68 9.56 7.13
N ASN A 46 -1.05 9.59 5.85
CA ASN A 46 -2.28 8.99 5.35
C ASN A 46 -1.92 7.74 4.57
N LEU A 47 -2.63 6.65 4.84
CA LEU A 47 -2.53 5.44 4.06
C LEU A 47 -3.89 5.02 3.52
N GLY A 48 -3.86 4.29 2.41
CA GLY A 48 -5.03 3.62 1.88
C GLY A 48 -4.67 2.28 1.28
N LEU A 49 -5.66 1.41 1.28
CA LEU A 49 -5.59 0.10 0.64
C LEU A 49 -6.92 -0.14 -0.08
N ASP A 50 -6.84 -0.33 -1.39
CA ASP A 50 -7.96 -0.72 -2.23
C ASP A 50 -7.74 -2.14 -2.74
N ARG A 51 -8.81 -2.92 -2.83
CA ARG A 51 -8.85 -4.22 -3.51
C ARG A 51 -10.10 -4.30 -4.37
N TYR A 52 -9.92 -4.63 -5.64
CA TYR A 52 -11.01 -4.68 -6.60
C TYR A 52 -10.69 -5.61 -7.77
N LEU A 53 -11.73 -6.18 -8.37
CA LEU A 53 -11.60 -6.85 -9.67
C LEU A 53 -11.39 -5.78 -10.75
N GLU A 54 -10.56 -6.05 -11.75
CA GLU A 54 -10.25 -5.11 -12.85
C GLU A 54 -11.53 -4.54 -13.50
N LYS A 55 -12.56 -5.39 -13.69
CA LYS A 55 -13.86 -4.98 -14.26
C LYS A 55 -14.64 -3.95 -13.42
N TYR A 56 -14.24 -3.74 -12.17
CA TYR A 56 -14.83 -2.77 -11.25
C TYR A 56 -13.90 -1.58 -10.98
N GLU A 57 -12.84 -1.38 -11.78
CA GLU A 57 -12.02 -0.17 -11.70
C GLU A 57 -12.92 1.09 -11.69
N ASP A 58 -12.61 2.03 -10.79
CA ASP A 58 -13.37 3.26 -10.50
C ASP A 58 -14.75 3.08 -9.84
N ALA A 59 -15.27 1.86 -9.68
CA ALA A 59 -16.51 1.57 -8.98
C ALA A 59 -16.25 1.23 -7.49
N VAL A 60 -15.88 2.24 -6.70
CA VAL A 60 -15.45 2.09 -5.29
C VAL A 60 -16.48 1.35 -4.41
N ASP A 61 -17.77 1.47 -4.71
CA ASP A 61 -18.85 0.76 -4.03
C ASP A 61 -18.83 -0.76 -4.26
N LEU A 62 -18.15 -1.22 -5.31
CA LEU A 62 -17.97 -2.62 -5.68
C LEU A 62 -16.61 -3.18 -5.24
N TYR A 63 -15.77 -2.39 -4.58
CA TYR A 63 -14.47 -2.85 -4.11
C TYR A 63 -14.65 -3.88 -2.99
N SER A 64 -13.84 -4.93 -3.00
CA SER A 64 -13.81 -5.90 -1.90
C SER A 64 -13.16 -5.29 -0.65
N LEU A 65 -12.31 -4.28 -0.83
CA LEU A 65 -11.77 -3.46 0.25
C LEU A 65 -11.57 -2.02 -0.22
N HIS A 66 -12.03 -1.07 0.59
CA HIS A 66 -11.70 0.34 0.48
C HIS A 66 -11.37 0.89 1.87
N LEU A 67 -10.08 1.02 2.18
CA LEU A 67 -9.59 1.45 3.49
C LEU A 67 -8.85 2.77 3.39
N ARG A 68 -9.12 3.69 4.32
CA ARG A 68 -8.44 4.97 4.48
C ARG A 68 -8.15 5.21 5.95
N MET A 69 -6.91 5.54 6.28
CA MET A 69 -6.50 5.82 7.66
C MET A 69 -5.48 6.96 7.73
N SER A 70 -5.49 7.67 8.86
CA SER A 70 -4.59 8.78 9.14
C SER A 70 -3.89 8.56 10.48
N PHE A 71 -2.60 8.87 10.53
CA PHE A 71 -1.74 8.71 11.70
C PHE A 71 -0.95 9.99 11.92
N ASP A 72 -0.67 10.28 13.18
CA ASP A 72 0.16 11.42 13.57
C ASP A 72 1.66 11.06 13.54
N GLU A 73 1.98 9.76 13.66
CA GLU A 73 3.34 9.25 13.63
C GLU A 73 3.58 8.29 12.47
N LEU A 74 4.70 8.49 11.75
CA LEU A 74 5.10 7.61 10.65
C LEU A 74 5.28 6.16 11.11
N THR A 75 5.87 5.95 12.29
CA THR A 75 6.10 4.61 12.83
C THR A 75 4.78 3.85 13.00
N ALA A 76 3.75 4.51 13.54
CA ALA A 76 2.43 3.91 13.71
C ALA A 76 1.78 3.58 12.35
N ALA A 77 1.89 4.47 11.36
CA ALA A 77 1.37 4.23 10.01
C ALA A 77 2.04 3.00 9.35
N VAL A 78 3.37 2.91 9.46
CA VAL A 78 4.10 1.80 8.84
C VAL A 78 3.90 0.49 9.60
N ASP A 79 3.87 0.52 10.94
CA ASP A 79 3.56 -0.68 11.72
C ASP A 79 2.15 -1.19 11.42
N TYR A 80 1.18 -0.29 11.24
CA TYR A 80 -0.16 -0.68 10.79
C TYR A 80 -0.12 -1.34 9.40
N ALA A 81 0.55 -0.71 8.42
CA ALA A 81 0.66 -1.27 7.07
C ALA A 81 1.31 -2.66 7.05
N VAL A 82 2.37 -2.86 7.84
CA VAL A 82 3.10 -4.13 7.86
C VAL A 82 2.35 -5.21 8.65
N GLN A 83 1.85 -4.89 9.84
CA GLN A 83 1.31 -5.88 10.77
C GLN A 83 -0.16 -6.20 10.51
N HIS A 84 -0.94 -5.24 10.00
CA HIS A 84 -2.40 -5.39 9.83
C HIS A 84 -2.81 -5.49 8.36
N LEU A 85 -2.11 -4.80 7.46
CA LEU A 85 -2.43 -4.81 6.03
C LEU A 85 -1.59 -5.81 5.22
N GLY A 86 -0.55 -6.40 5.83
CA GLY A 86 0.31 -7.38 5.17
C GLY A 86 1.27 -6.79 4.12
N ILE A 87 1.46 -5.46 4.11
CA ILE A 87 2.39 -4.81 3.18
C ILE A 87 3.82 -5.19 3.54
N GLN A 88 4.57 -5.66 2.55
CA GLN A 88 5.95 -6.08 2.78
C GLN A 88 6.85 -4.88 3.05
N LYS A 89 7.69 -5.00 4.09
CA LYS A 89 8.69 -3.97 4.45
C LYS A 89 9.61 -3.63 3.27
N SER A 90 9.97 -4.63 2.47
CA SER A 90 10.81 -4.43 1.28
C SER A 90 10.17 -3.53 0.24
N ASP A 91 8.86 -3.56 0.10
CA ASP A 91 8.14 -2.77 -0.92
C ASP A 91 8.07 -1.30 -0.52
N LEU A 92 7.82 -1.04 0.77
CA LEU A 92 7.86 0.30 1.34
C LEU A 92 9.24 0.97 1.19
N LEU A 93 10.32 0.19 1.31
CA LEU A 93 11.70 0.70 1.17
C LEU A 93 12.14 0.87 -0.28
N ARG A 94 11.51 0.16 -1.24
CA ARG A 94 11.93 0.17 -2.64
C ARG A 94 11.19 1.18 -3.49
N ALA A 95 9.98 1.60 -3.09
CA ALA A 95 8.96 2.31 -3.88
C ALA A 95 9.48 3.22 -5.02
N ARG A 96 9.89 2.57 -6.11
CA ARG A 96 9.44 2.81 -7.48
C ARG A 96 8.22 1.93 -7.66
N LYS A 97 7.21 2.34 -8.43
CA LYS A 97 6.05 1.53 -8.83
C LYS A 97 6.45 0.06 -8.91
N VAL A 98 6.15 -0.71 -7.86
CA VAL A 98 6.40 -2.14 -7.84
C VAL A 98 5.09 -2.73 -8.32
N THR A 99 5.11 -3.36 -9.49
CA THR A 99 4.01 -4.16 -10.01
C THR A 99 4.43 -5.61 -9.81
N TYR A 100 3.70 -6.35 -9.00
CA TYR A 100 3.84 -7.80 -8.88
C TYR A 100 2.71 -8.46 -9.68
N ASP A 101 3.03 -9.45 -10.52
CA ASP A 101 2.05 -10.39 -11.11
C ASP A 101 2.01 -11.62 -10.18
N LEU A 102 1.07 -11.64 -9.23
CA LEU A 102 0.83 -12.80 -8.38
C LEU A 102 -0.19 -13.71 -9.05
N ARG A 103 0.31 -14.76 -9.70
CA ARG A 103 -0.53 -15.85 -10.20
C ARG A 103 -1.01 -16.73 -9.04
N PRO A 104 -2.23 -17.30 -9.13
CA PRO A 104 -2.84 -18.03 -8.03
C PRO A 104 -2.00 -19.26 -7.68
N GLY A 105 -1.69 -19.43 -6.39
CA GLY A 105 -0.92 -20.57 -5.86
C GLY A 105 0.29 -20.24 -4.98
N TRP A 106 0.53 -18.99 -4.58
CA TRP A 106 1.52 -18.68 -3.54
C TRP A 106 0.84 -18.63 -2.16
N PRO A 107 1.42 -19.25 -1.11
CA PRO A 107 0.81 -19.41 0.21
C PRO A 107 0.40 -18.10 0.90
#